data_AF-A0A316DM15-F1
#
_entry.id   AF-A0A316DM15-F1
#
_cell.length_a   1.000
_cell.length_b   1.000
_cell.length_c   1.000
_cell.angle_alpha   90.00
_cell.angle_beta   90.00
_cell.angle_gamma   90.00
#
_symmetry.space_group_name_H-M   'P 1'
#
loop_
_entity.id
_entity.type
_entity.pdbx_description
1 polymer ?
#
loop_
_entity_poly.entity_id
_entity_poly.type
_entity_poly.pdbx_seq_one_letter_code
_entity_poly.pdbx_strand_id
1 'polypeptide(L)' 'MNKKQTYSIAIGVALGSSFGTTIGTVIGDVAMGIVYGSIIGSCIGVLLTLTYFKNENDKQ' A
#
# COMPACT_ATOMS: atom_id res chain seq x y z
N MET A 1 17.24 4.09 -2.75
CA MET A 1 16.12 3.14 -2.53
C MET A 1 16.57 1.75 -2.92
N ASN A 2 16.44 0.79 -2.00
CA ASN A 2 16.72 -0.61 -2.29
C ASN A 2 15.55 -1.22 -3.08
N LYS A 3 15.81 -2.16 -4.00
CA LYS A 3 14.77 -2.73 -4.88
C LYS A 3 13.58 -3.29 -4.09
N LYS A 4 13.86 -3.92 -2.93
CA LYS A 4 12.83 -4.46 -2.02
C LYS A 4 11.87 -3.37 -1.49
N GLN A 5 12.38 -2.19 -1.20
CA GLN A 5 11.56 -1.06 -0.72
C GLN A 5 10.64 -0.58 -1.86
N THR A 6 11.18 -0.41 -3.06
CA THR A 6 10.38 -0.04 -4.24
C THR A 6 9.28 -1.06 -4.50
N TYR A 7 9.57 -2.35 -4.43
CA TYR A 7 8.55 -3.39 -4.65
C TYR A 7 7.46 -3.41 -3.57
N SER A 8 7.82 -3.29 -2.29
CA SER A 8 6.82 -3.27 -1.21
C SER A 8 5.89 -2.05 -1.30
N ILE A 9 6.43 -0.88 -1.65
CA ILE A 9 5.64 0.32 -1.89
C ILE A 9 4.74 0.14 -3.12
N ALA A 10 5.30 -0.35 -4.23
CA ALA A 10 4.54 -0.60 -5.46
C ALA A 10 3.40 -1.61 -5.27
N ILE A 11 3.65 -2.69 -4.53
CA ILE A 11 2.64 -3.71 -4.17
C ILE A 11 1.57 -3.09 -3.27
N GLY A 12 1.96 -2.33 -2.25
CA GLY A 12 1.02 -1.64 -1.36
C GLY A 12 0.08 -0.71 -2.11
N VAL A 13 0.63 0.11 -3.01
CA VAL A 13 -0.15 1.03 -3.86
C VAL A 13 -1.08 0.26 -4.80
N ALA A 14 -0.58 -0.76 -5.52
CA ALA A 14 -1.39 -1.54 -6.45
C ALA A 14 -2.56 -2.25 -5.76
N LEU A 15 -2.31 -2.86 -4.60
CA LEU A 15 -3.35 -3.49 -3.79
C LEU A 15 -4.36 -2.46 -3.27
N GLY A 16 -3.88 -1.33 -2.74
CA GLY A 16 -4.74 -0.26 -2.24
C GLY A 16 -5.67 0.29 -3.30
N SER A 17 -5.16 0.62 -4.49
CA SER A 17 -6.00 1.13 -5.59
C SER A 17 -6.99 0.07 -6.09
N SER A 18 -6.61 -1.21 -6.14
CA SER A 18 -7.52 -2.29 -6.54
C SER A 18 -8.67 -2.46 -5.55
N PHE A 19 -8.35 -2.61 -4.25
CA PHE A 19 -9.38 -2.70 -3.20
C PHE A 19 -10.23 -1.44 -3.11
N GLY A 20 -9.62 -0.25 -3.22
CA GLY A 20 -10.33 1.02 -3.23
C GLY A 20 -11.36 1.12 -4.35
N THR A 21 -11.00 0.67 -5.56
CA THR A 21 -11.92 0.64 -6.71
C THR A 21 -13.08 -0.30 -6.47
N THR A 22 -12.82 -1.52 -5.97
CA THR A 22 -13.88 -2.49 -5.67
C THR A 22 -14.81 -1.97 -4.58
N ILE A 23 -14.27 -1.47 -3.47
CA ILE A 23 -15.06 -0.94 -2.35
C ILE A 23 -15.87 0.30 -2.79
N GLY A 24 -15.25 1.22 -3.51
CA GLY A 24 -15.94 2.40 -4.06
C GLY A 24 -17.06 2.03 -5.02
N THR A 25 -16.87 1.00 -5.85
CA THR A 25 -17.91 0.47 -6.74
C THR A 25 -19.11 -0.08 -5.96
N VAL A 26 -18.86 -0.80 -4.85
CA VAL A 26 -19.92 -1.36 -4.00
C VAL A 26 -20.69 -0.26 -3.25
N ILE A 27 -20.00 0.78 -2.78
CA ILE A 27 -20.60 1.90 -2.03
C ILE A 27 -21.32 2.88 -2.96
N GLY A 28 -21.05 2.84 -4.27
CA GLY A 28 -21.62 3.75 -5.27
C GLY A 28 -20.80 5.03 -5.47
N ASP A 29 -19.61 5.13 -4.85
CA ASP A 29 -18.68 6.24 -5.03
C ASP A 29 -17.25 5.71 -5.29
N VAL A 30 -16.99 5.43 -6.57
CA VAL A 30 -15.72 4.90 -7.06
C VAL A 30 -14.59 5.91 -6.85
N ALA A 31 -14.85 7.20 -7.04
CA ALA A 31 -13.84 8.24 -6.92
C ALA A 31 -13.30 8.32 -5.49
N MET A 32 -14.21 8.37 -4.51
CA MET A 32 -13.83 8.31 -3.09
C MET A 32 -13.12 7.00 -2.75
N GLY A 33 -13.64 5.85 -3.22
CA GLY A 33 -13.03 4.55 -2.98
C GLY A 33 -11.58 4.46 -3.46
N ILE A 34 -11.29 4.98 -4.66
CA ILE A 34 -9.92 5.02 -5.20
C ILE A 34 -9.00 5.92 -4.36
N VAL A 35 -9.49 7.08 -3.91
CA VAL A 35 -8.72 8.00 -3.05
C VAL A 35 -8.36 7.31 -1.74
N TYR A 36 -9.35 6.75 -1.03
CA TYR A 36 -9.11 6.04 0.23
C TYR A 36 -8.20 4.83 0.04
N GLY A 37 -8.47 4.02 -0.98
CA GLY A 37 -7.66 2.84 -1.28
C GLY A 37 -6.21 3.18 -1.60
N SER A 38 -5.96 4.24 -2.37
CA SER A 38 -4.61 4.66 -2.74
C SER A 38 -3.84 5.23 -1.54
N ILE A 39 -4.51 5.99 -0.66
CA ILE A 39 -3.92 6.48 0.60
C ILE A 39 -3.56 5.30 1.51
N ILE A 40 -4.51 4.38 1.73
CA ILE A 40 -4.32 3.21 2.58
C ILE A 40 -3.21 2.32 2.03
N GLY A 41 -3.21 2.03 0.73
CA GLY A 41 -2.18 1.22 0.06
C GLY A 41 -0.79 1.82 0.16
N SER A 42 -0.68 3.14 -0.01
CA SER A 42 0.58 3.87 0.16
C SER A 42 1.07 3.79 1.61
N CYS A 43 0.18 4.01 2.59
CA CYS A 43 0.50 3.87 4.00
C CYS A 43 0.98 2.46 4.35
N ILE A 44 0.28 1.42 3.86
CA ILE A 44 0.66 0.02 4.09
C ILE A 44 2.02 -0.27 3.46
N GLY A 45 2.27 0.15 2.22
CA GLY A 45 3.55 -0.05 1.54
C GLY A 45 4.72 0.59 2.29
N VAL A 46 4.52 1.81 2.81
CA VAL A 46 5.50 2.54 3.63
C VAL A 46 5.70 1.86 5.00
N LEU A 47 4.62 1.46 5.68
CA LEU A 47 4.67 0.72 6.95
C LEU A 47 5.37 -0.62 6.80
N LEU A 48 5.12 -1.33 5.70
CA LEU A 48 5.75 -2.62 5.41
C LEU A 48 7.24 -2.45 5.11
N THR A 49 7.61 -1.42 4.34
CA THR A 49 9.02 -1.01 4.19
C THR A 49 9.63 -0.73 5.56
N LEU A 50 9.04 0.14 6.37
CA LEU A 50 9.59 0.50 7.68
C LEU A 50 9.71 -0.71 8.61
N THR A 51 8.70 -1.56 8.68
CA THR A 51 8.65 -2.71 9.61
C THR A 51 9.55 -3.86 9.16
N TYR A 52 9.53 -4.20 7.87
CA TYR A 52 10.33 -5.30 7.32
C TYR A 52 11.81 -4.92 7.26
N PHE A 53 12.13 -3.70 6.83
CA PHE A 53 13.51 -3.23 6.79
C PHE A 53 14.05 -3.00 8.20
N LYS A 54 13.23 -2.59 9.17
CA LYS A 54 13.63 -2.54 10.58
C LYS A 54 13.99 -3.93 11.12
N ASN A 55 13.22 -4.96 10.79
CA ASN A 55 13.54 -6.34 11.17
C ASN A 55 14.77 -6.92 10.46
N GLU A 56 15.09 -6.49 9.23
CA GLU A 56 16.33 -6.89 8.54
C GLU A 56 17.60 -6.32 9.23
N ASN A 57 17.49 -5.20 9.96
CA ASN A 57 18.59 -4.62 10.73
C ASN A 57 18.72 -5.18 12.16
N ASP A 58 17.70 -5.88 12.67
CA ASP A 58 17.69 -6.51 14.01
C ASP A 58 18.15 -7.98 13.97
N LYS A 59 18.42 -8.51 12.76
CA LYS A 59 18.94 -9.89 12.54
C LYS A 59 20.42 -9.93 12.10
N GLN A 60 21.15 -8.82 12.21
CA GLN A 60 22.61 -8.77 12.07
C GLN A 60 23.27 -8.67 13.44
#